data_AF-A0A954HK45-F1
#
_entry.id   AF-A0A954HK45-F1
#
_cell.length_a   1.000
_cell.length_b   1.000
_cell.length_c   1.000
_cell.angle_alpha   90.00
_cell.angle_beta   90.00
_cell.angle_gamma   90.00
#
_symmetry.space_group_name_H-M   'P 1'
#
loop_
_entity.id
_entity.type
_entity.pdbx_description
1 polymer ?
#
loop_
_entity_poly.entity_id
_entity_poly.type
_entity_poly.pdbx_seq_one_letter_code
_entity_poly.pdbx_strand_id
1 'polypeptide(L)' 'DDGTVSVDATRLPGAVDFMTVPAIHSFMMSNEQAQAATVNFLKHGCLRESGEKSPIIRKENAVKPGE' A
#
# COMPACT_ATOMS: atom_id res chain seq x y z
N ASP A 1 -7.21 6.96 7.64
CA ASP A 1 -7.91 5.90 8.39
C ASP A 1 -9.25 5.66 7.74
N ASP A 2 -9.80 4.45 7.83
CA ASP A 2 -11.02 4.05 7.12
C ASP A 2 -12.22 3.77 8.04
N GLY A 3 -12.11 4.14 9.33
CA GLY A 3 -13.09 3.85 10.37
C GLY A 3 -12.86 2.55 11.15
N THR A 4 -11.99 1.66 10.66
CA THR A 4 -11.60 0.41 11.34
C THR A 4 -10.09 0.30 11.51
N VAL A 5 -9.33 0.67 10.48
CA VAL A 5 -7.88 0.53 10.38
C VAL A 5 -7.24 1.88 10.05
N SER A 6 -6.09 2.17 10.67
CA SER A 6 -5.33 3.36 10.33
C SER A 6 -4.51 3.15 9.06
N VAL A 7 -4.20 4.24 8.34
CA VAL A 7 -3.33 4.16 7.15
C VAL A 7 -1.93 3.65 7.52
N ASP A 8 -1.41 4.04 8.69
CA ASP A 8 -0.08 3.59 9.13
C ASP A 8 -0.03 2.09 9.40
N ALA A 9 -1.10 1.50 9.93
CA ALA A 9 -1.17 0.06 10.18
C ALA A 9 -1.19 -0.78 8.89
N THR A 10 -1.55 -0.21 7.73
CA THR A 10 -1.53 -0.91 6.44
C THR A 10 -0.18 -0.84 5.73
N ARG A 11 0.80 -0.09 6.28
CA ARG A 11 2.13 0.06 5.69
C ARG A 11 2.98 -1.18 5.97
N LEU A 12 3.09 -2.08 4.99
CA LEU A 12 3.91 -3.28 5.09
C LEU A 12 5.39 -2.99 4.69
N PRO A 13 6.37 -3.10 5.61
CA PRO A 13 7.77 -2.85 5.27
C PRO A 13 8.32 -3.83 4.22
N GLY A 14 8.83 -3.28 3.13
CA GLY A 14 9.32 -4.03 1.97
C GLY A 14 8.27 -4.24 0.88
N ALA A 15 7.04 -3.72 1.04
CA ALA A 15 6.10 -3.63 -0.08
C ALA A 15 6.73 -2.79 -1.21
N VAL A 16 6.74 -3.36 -2.41
CA VAL A 16 7.36 -2.73 -3.60
C VAL A 16 6.50 -1.64 -4.22
N ASP A 17 5.24 -1.54 -3.82
CA ASP A 17 4.32 -0.47 -4.18
C ASP A 17 3.27 -0.29 -3.07
N PHE A 18 2.77 0.93 -2.94
CA PHE A 18 1.78 1.34 -1.95
C PHE A 18 0.96 2.51 -2.48
N MET A 19 -0.33 2.52 -2.18
CA MET A 19 -1.19 3.66 -2.42
C MET A 19 -2.28 3.73 -1.36
N THR A 20 -2.83 4.92 -1.18
CA THR A 20 -4.02 5.14 -0.36
C THR A 20 -5.21 5.46 -1.26
N VAL A 21 -6.40 5.00 -0.88
CA VAL A 21 -7.66 5.40 -1.49
C VAL A 21 -8.58 6.00 -0.43
N PRO A 22 -9.38 7.03 -0.76
CA PRO A 22 -10.39 7.54 0.15
C PRO A 22 -11.57 6.57 0.20
N ALA A 23 -11.66 5.74 1.23
CA ALA A 23 -12.76 4.79 1.43
C ALA A 23 -13.02 4.55 2.92
N ILE A 24 -14.26 4.20 3.24
CA ILE A 24 -14.63 3.61 4.54
C ILE A 24 -14.46 2.09 4.43
N HIS A 25 -14.01 1.44 5.50
CA HIS A 25 -13.60 0.03 5.51
C HIS A 25 -14.63 -0.89 4.83
N SER A 26 -15.89 -0.79 5.23
CA SER A 26 -16.99 -1.63 4.72
C SER A 26 -17.33 -1.38 3.25
N PHE A 27 -16.91 -0.25 2.68
CA PHE A 27 -17.20 0.15 1.30
C PHE A 27 -15.96 0.15 0.39
N MET A 28 -14.82 -0.35 0.87
CA MET A 28 -13.56 -0.36 0.12
C MET A 28 -13.66 -1.17 -1.17
N MET A 29 -14.38 -2.31 -1.14
CA MET A 29 -14.55 -3.16 -2.33
C MET A 29 -15.38 -2.50 -3.45
N SER A 30 -16.25 -1.55 -3.11
CA SER A 30 -17.02 -0.76 -4.08
C SER A 30 -16.31 0.52 -4.54
N ASN A 31 -15.14 0.84 -3.99
CA ASN A 31 -14.40 2.05 -4.36
C ASN A 31 -13.75 1.86 -5.74
N GLU A 32 -14.10 2.71 -6.70
CA GLU A 32 -13.61 2.63 -8.09
C GLU A 32 -12.08 2.71 -8.17
N GLN A 33 -11.43 3.53 -7.31
CA GLN A 33 -9.96 3.64 -7.31
C GLN A 33 -9.31 2.35 -6.79
N ALA A 34 -9.89 1.70 -5.79
CA ALA A 34 -9.41 0.42 -5.28
C ALA A 34 -9.53 -0.69 -6.36
N GLN A 35 -10.65 -0.70 -7.09
CA GLN A 35 -10.87 -1.64 -8.19
C GLN A 35 -9.88 -1.40 -9.33
N ALA A 36 -9.72 -0.14 -9.78
CA ALA A 36 -8.79 0.21 -10.85
C ALA A 36 -7.34 -0.14 -10.48
N ALA A 37 -6.92 0.18 -9.25
CA ALA A 37 -5.59 -0.18 -8.75
C ALA A 37 -5.36 -1.69 -8.70
N THR A 38 -6.38 -2.46 -8.28
CA THR A 38 -6.31 -3.92 -8.26
C THR A 38 -6.14 -4.49 -9.67
N VAL A 39 -6.94 -4.01 -10.64
CA VAL A 39 -6.83 -4.44 -12.04
C VAL A 39 -5.46 -4.10 -12.62
N ASN A 40 -4.96 -2.88 -12.37
CA ASN A 40 -3.64 -2.46 -12.83
C ASN A 40 -2.51 -3.30 -12.23
N PHE A 41 -2.59 -3.61 -10.94
CA PHE A 41 -1.60 -4.46 -10.29
C PHE A 41 -1.58 -5.87 -10.87
N LEU A 42 -2.75 -6.47 -11.11
CA LEU A 42 -2.83 -7.80 -11.69
C LEU A 42 -2.31 -7.86 -13.13
N LYS A 43 -2.49 -6.78 -13.92
CA LYS A 43 -2.03 -6.73 -15.31
C LYS A 43 -0.56 -6.33 -15.47
N HIS A 44 -0.08 -5.40 -14.64
CA HIS A 44 1.19 -4.69 -14.86
C HIS A 44 2.14 -4.74 -13.66
N GLY A 45 1.69 -5.25 -12.50
CA GLY A 45 2.49 -5.31 -11.28
C GLY A 45 2.73 -3.95 -10.61
N CYS A 46 1.88 -2.95 -10.87
CA CYS A 46 1.88 -1.63 -10.25
C CYS A 46 0.45 -1.13 -10.02
N LEU A 47 0.25 -0.32 -8.98
CA LEU A 47 -1.08 0.12 -8.56
C LEU A 47 -1.61 1.31 -9.38
N ARG A 48 -0.72 2.17 -9.89
CA ARG A 48 -1.07 3.35 -10.69
C ARG A 48 -1.00 3.05 -12.19
N GLU A 49 -1.85 3.72 -12.96
CA GLU A 49 -1.84 3.65 -14.43
C GLU A 49 -0.52 4.16 -15.03
N SER A 50 0.14 5.12 -14.38
CA SER A 50 1.43 5.67 -14.82
C SER A 50 2.58 4.67 -14.76
N GLY A 51 2.41 3.53 -14.09
CA GLY A 51 3.50 2.60 -13.78
C GLY A 51 4.35 3.01 -12.57
N GLU A 52 4.12 4.19 -12.00
CA GLU A 52 4.88 4.69 -10.86
C GLU A 52 4.56 3.88 -9.60
N LYS A 53 5.62 3.37 -8.97
CA LYS A 53 5.56 2.62 -7.71
C LYS A 53 5.98 3.50 -6.55
N SER A 54 5.30 3.34 -5.41
CA SER A 54 5.67 3.99 -4.15
C SER A 54 6.07 2.93 -3.11
N PRO A 55 7.35 2.51 -3.09
CA PRO A 55 7.78 1.43 -2.21
C PRO A 55 7.80 1.85 -0.73
N ILE A 56 7.50 0.92 0.17
CA ILE A 56 7.68 1.09 1.61
C ILE A 56 9.03 0.50 1.99
N ILE A 57 9.99 1.38 2.28
CA ILE A 57 11.34 0.98 2.68
C ILE A 57 11.30 0.25 4.04
N ARG A 58 11.92 -0.93 4.11
CA ARG A 58 12.23 -1.53 5.41
C ARG A 58 13.22 -0.62 6.11
N LYS A 59 12.87 -0.13 7.30
CA LYS A 59 13.93 0.34 8.20
C LYS A 59 14.76 -0.88 8.51
N GLU A 60 16.00 -0.93 8.03
CA GLU A 60 16.95 -1.94 8.45
C GLU A 60 16.95 -1.93 9.98
N ASN A 61 16.82 -3.11 10.60
CA ASN A 61 17.14 -3.22 12.02
C ASN A 61 18.51 -2.59 12.16
N ALA A 62 18.62 -1.50 12.94
CA ALA A 62 19.90 -1.00 13.35
C ALA A 62 20.62 -2.19 13.98
N VAL A 63 21.53 -2.81 13.22
CA VAL A 63 22.47 -3.77 13.75
C VAL A 63 23.20 -2.98 14.82
N LYS A 64 22.90 -3.25 16.09
CA LYS A 64 23.73 -2.74 17.17
C LYS A 64 25.14 -3.28 16.90
N PRO A 65 26.15 -2.43 16.72
CA PRO A 65 27.51 -2.92 16.65
C PRO A 65 27.90 -3.41 18.05
N GLY A 66 28.10 -4.72 18.19
CA GLY A 66 28.76 -5.36 19.33
C GLY A 66 27.89 -5.65 20.55
N GLU A 67 27.60 -6.93 20.79
CA GLU A 67 27.63 -7.57 22.11
C GLU A 67 28.64 -8.72 22.06
#